data_AF-A0A5Y1PAU9-F1
#
_entry.id   AF-A0A5Y1PAU9-F1
#
_cell.length_a   1.000
_cell.length_b   1.000
_cell.length_c   1.000
_cell.angle_alpha   90.00
_cell.angle_beta   90.00
_cell.angle_gamma   90.00
#
_symmetry.space_group_name_H-M   'P 1'
#
loop_
_entity.id
_entity.type
_entity.pdbx_description
1 polymer ?
#
loop_
_entity_poly.entity_id
_entity_poly.type
_entity_poly.pdbx_seq_one_letter_code
_entity_poly.pdbx_strand_id
1 'polypeptide(L)'
;MVKKIIILTLWVNISFAISSLELAKNLVNNSSKNSQLELLFSNNSYIDNNGNCDIAKISQILKTNSLIALTLSNPQSLRLNFKAKADEVMFFKILSDVLTDAGYIYFIPTDLILREGNIDYTIQVESQYVLDPGTLYNLLKE
;
A
#
# COMPACT_ATOMS: atom_id res chain seq x y z
N MET A 1 45.89 26.43 -26.45
CA MET A 1 44.69 25.67 -26.85
C MET A 1 44.34 24.69 -25.73
N VAL A 2 43.58 25.13 -24.72
CA VAL A 2 43.19 24.27 -23.59
C VAL A 2 41.85 23.65 -23.96
N LYS A 3 41.87 22.35 -24.24
CA LYS A 3 40.69 21.56 -24.64
C LYS A 3 39.64 21.67 -23.54
N LYS A 4 38.49 22.26 -23.87
CA LYS A 4 37.31 22.32 -23.00
C LYS A 4 36.78 20.90 -22.83
N ILE A 5 37.07 20.26 -21.72
CA ILE A 5 36.40 19.03 -21.30
C ILE A 5 35.18 19.47 -20.50
N ILE A 6 34.02 19.54 -21.16
CA ILE A 6 32.72 19.67 -20.49
C ILE A 6 32.33 18.26 -20.08
N ILE A 7 32.51 17.92 -18.80
CA ILE A 7 31.92 16.72 -18.20
C ILE A 7 30.50 17.09 -17.78
N LEU A 8 29.53 16.73 -18.61
CA LEU A 8 28.11 16.79 -18.29
C LEU A 8 27.74 15.46 -17.60
N THR A 9 27.90 15.38 -16.29
CA THR A 9 27.37 14.26 -15.49
C THR A 9 25.88 14.47 -15.25
N LEU A 10 25.05 13.99 -16.17
CA LEU A 10 23.60 13.90 -15.98
C LEU A 10 23.32 12.73 -15.02
N TRP A 11 23.19 13.02 -13.73
CA TRP A 11 22.67 12.04 -12.76
C TRP A 11 21.17 11.86 -13.00
N VAL A 12 20.82 10.89 -13.86
CA VAL A 12 19.44 10.44 -13.97
C VAL A 12 19.13 9.64 -12.71
N ASN A 13 18.46 10.28 -11.75
CA ASN A 13 17.80 9.57 -10.65
C ASN A 13 16.61 8.83 -11.25
N ILE A 14 16.82 7.61 -11.74
CA ILE A 14 15.73 6.71 -12.12
C ILE A 14 15.16 6.18 -10.80
N SER A 15 14.24 6.93 -10.20
CA SER A 15 13.39 6.38 -9.14
C SER A 15 12.47 5.35 -9.79
N PHE A 16 12.74 4.06 -9.55
CA PHE A 16 11.86 2.98 -9.99
C PHE A 16 10.56 3.08 -9.19
N ALA A 17 9.56 3.75 -9.75
CA ALA A 17 8.20 3.67 -9.26
C ALA A 17 7.69 2.24 -9.44
N ILE A 18 7.02 1.70 -8.42
CA ILE A 18 6.34 0.40 -8.55
C ILE A 18 5.31 0.50 -9.67
N SER A 19 5.30 -0.47 -10.59
CA SER A 19 4.31 -0.51 -11.66
C SER A 19 2.96 -1.03 -11.14
N SER A 20 1.86 -0.73 -11.83
CA SER A 20 0.54 -1.24 -11.46
C SER A 20 0.48 -2.77 -11.44
N LEU A 21 1.20 -3.43 -12.37
CA LEU A 21 1.33 -4.87 -12.41
C LEU A 21 2.06 -5.42 -11.18
N GLU A 22 3.17 -4.80 -10.81
CA GLU A 22 3.97 -5.23 -9.66
C GLU A 22 3.19 -5.06 -8.36
N LEU A 23 2.49 -3.93 -8.20
CA LEU A 23 1.57 -3.72 -7.07
C LEU A 23 0.45 -4.77 -7.06
N ALA A 24 -0.17 -5.06 -8.20
CA ALA A 24 -1.22 -6.06 -8.30
C ALA A 24 -0.72 -7.47 -7.91
N LYS A 25 0.49 -7.85 -8.34
CA LYS A 25 1.14 -9.12 -7.93
C LYS A 25 1.36 -9.16 -6.42
N ASN A 26 1.84 -8.07 -5.82
CA ASN A 26 2.07 -7.99 -4.37
C ASN A 26 0.77 -8.07 -3.56
N LEU A 27 -0.30 -7.42 -4.01
CA LEU A 27 -1.61 -7.48 -3.35
C LEU A 27 -2.25 -8.88 -3.41
N VAL A 28 -2.11 -9.57 -4.55
CA VAL A 28 -2.66 -10.93 -4.73
C VAL A 28 -1.79 -11.99 -4.06
N ASN A 29 -0.48 -11.80 -4.06
CA ASN A 29 0.52 -12.70 -3.48
C ASN A 29 0.30 -14.19 -3.84
N ASN A 30 -0.09 -14.46 -5.08
CA ASN A 30 -0.35 -15.81 -5.58
C ASN A 30 0.14 -15.93 -7.02
N SER A 31 1.28 -16.60 -7.20
CA SER A 31 1.95 -16.74 -8.50
C SER A 31 1.11 -17.48 -9.55
N SER A 32 0.16 -18.33 -9.14
CA SER A 32 -0.75 -19.02 -10.07
C SER A 32 -1.68 -18.05 -10.82
N LYS A 33 -1.85 -16.83 -10.31
CA LYS A 33 -2.68 -15.77 -10.92
C LYS A 33 -1.88 -14.84 -11.83
N ASN A 34 -0.55 -15.00 -11.92
CA ASN A 34 0.31 -14.07 -12.65
C ASN A 34 -0.10 -13.87 -14.11
N SER A 35 -0.45 -14.93 -14.85
CA SER A 35 -0.89 -14.75 -16.24
C SER A 35 -2.16 -13.91 -16.38
N GLN A 36 -3.09 -14.01 -15.43
CA GLN A 36 -4.30 -13.18 -15.42
C GLN A 36 -3.95 -11.72 -15.07
N LEU A 37 -3.02 -11.52 -14.14
CA LEU A 37 -2.52 -10.20 -13.77
C LEU A 37 -1.77 -9.52 -14.93
N GLU A 38 -0.94 -10.25 -15.67
CA GLU A 38 -0.26 -9.72 -16.85
C GLU A 38 -1.26 -9.22 -17.90
N LEU A 39 -2.32 -9.99 -18.17
CA LEU A 39 -3.37 -9.59 -19.12
C LEU A 39 -4.08 -8.28 -18.72
N LEU A 40 -4.27 -8.07 -17.42
CA LEU A 40 -4.99 -6.89 -16.91
C LEU A 40 -4.08 -5.66 -16.78
N PHE A 41 -2.82 -5.84 -16.39
CA PHE A 41 -1.97 -4.74 -15.90
C PHE A 41 -0.72 -4.46 -16.75
N SER A 42 -0.25 -5.35 -17.63
CA SER A 42 1.04 -5.13 -18.32
C SER A 42 1.00 -4.03 -19.38
N ASN A 43 -0.19 -3.78 -19.95
CA ASN A 43 -0.40 -2.72 -20.96
C ASN A 43 -1.17 -1.51 -20.42
N ASN A 44 -1.51 -1.51 -19.13
CA ASN A 44 -2.31 -0.45 -18.50
C ASN A 44 -1.56 0.12 -17.30
N SER A 45 -1.37 1.44 -17.29
CA SER A 45 -0.82 2.15 -16.15
C SER A 45 -1.97 2.78 -15.37
N TYR A 46 -2.25 2.27 -14.18
CA TYR A 46 -3.27 2.80 -13.27
C TYR A 46 -2.59 3.70 -12.25
N ILE A 47 -2.59 4.99 -12.56
CA ILE A 47 -1.84 6.03 -11.84
C ILE A 47 -2.83 7.10 -11.36
N ASP A 48 -2.64 7.60 -10.15
CA ASP A 48 -3.42 8.67 -9.57
C ASP A 48 -2.96 10.06 -10.02
N ASN A 49 -3.67 11.11 -9.61
CA ASN A 49 -3.35 12.50 -9.97
C ASN A 49 -1.95 12.96 -9.48
N ASN A 50 -1.33 12.23 -8.56
CA ASN A 50 -0.01 12.52 -8.00
C ASN A 50 1.11 11.73 -8.70
N GLY A 51 0.80 10.94 -9.72
CA GLY A 51 1.78 10.11 -10.42
C GLY A 51 2.12 8.79 -9.72
N ASN A 52 1.40 8.42 -8.65
CA ASN A 52 1.58 7.15 -7.93
C ASN A 52 0.61 6.08 -8.44
N CYS A 53 0.88 4.80 -8.18
CA CYS A 53 -0.12 3.77 -8.44
C CYS A 53 -1.45 4.07 -7.75
N ASP A 54 -2.55 4.01 -8.50
CA ASP A 54 -3.89 4.15 -7.96
C ASP A 54 -4.31 2.82 -7.30
N ILE A 55 -3.97 2.69 -6.02
CA ILE A 55 -4.24 1.47 -5.22
C ILE A 55 -5.75 1.19 -5.16
N ALA A 56 -6.59 2.21 -5.08
CA ALA A 56 -8.05 2.02 -5.06
C ALA A 56 -8.54 1.42 -6.39
N LYS A 57 -8.10 1.95 -7.53
CA LYS A 57 -8.48 1.40 -8.83
C LYS A 57 -7.94 -0.02 -9.02
N ILE A 58 -6.69 -0.27 -8.65
CA ILE A 58 -6.06 -1.59 -8.76
C ILE A 58 -6.79 -2.61 -7.87
N SER A 59 -7.03 -2.29 -6.59
CA SER A 59 -7.82 -3.14 -5.68
C SER A 59 -9.20 -3.45 -6.26
N GLN A 60 -9.88 -2.45 -6.82
CA GLN A 60 -11.19 -2.64 -7.42
C GLN A 60 -11.16 -3.60 -8.63
N ILE A 61 -10.15 -3.49 -9.50
CA ILE A 61 -9.97 -4.42 -10.63
C ILE A 61 -9.74 -5.84 -10.10
N LEU A 62 -8.89 -6.01 -9.10
CA LEU A 62 -8.61 -7.31 -8.49
C LEU A 62 -9.88 -7.94 -7.88
N LYS A 63 -10.66 -7.17 -7.13
CA LYS A 63 -11.94 -7.62 -6.55
C LYS A 63 -12.95 -8.02 -7.61
N THR A 64 -13.13 -7.18 -8.64
CA THR A 64 -14.07 -7.43 -9.73
C THR A 64 -13.72 -8.71 -10.51
N ASN A 65 -12.43 -9.03 -10.61
CA ASN A 65 -11.94 -10.24 -11.28
C ASN A 65 -11.75 -11.44 -10.32
N SER A 66 -12.19 -11.33 -9.06
CA SER A 66 -12.01 -12.37 -8.03
C SER A 66 -10.54 -12.84 -7.86
N LEU A 67 -9.60 -11.90 -8.00
CA LEU A 67 -8.15 -12.15 -7.92
C LEU A 67 -7.58 -11.92 -6.52
N ILE A 68 -8.29 -11.18 -5.68
CA ILE A 68 -7.93 -10.94 -4.27
C ILE A 68 -9.05 -11.44 -3.36
N ALA A 69 -8.69 -12.17 -2.30
CA ALA A 69 -9.62 -12.65 -1.29
C ALA A 69 -9.49 -11.77 -0.04
N LEU A 70 -10.54 -11.02 0.27
CA LEU A 70 -10.59 -10.14 1.45
C LEU A 70 -11.51 -10.68 2.55
N THR A 71 -12.07 -11.88 2.35
CA THR A 71 -12.92 -12.59 3.30
C THR A 71 -12.23 -13.88 3.73
N LEU A 72 -12.22 -14.14 5.02
CA LEU A 72 -11.67 -15.34 5.63
C LEU A 72 -12.80 -16.33 5.94
N SER A 73 -12.47 -17.62 5.98
CA SER A 73 -13.43 -18.70 6.30
C SER A 73 -14.07 -18.56 7.68
N ASN A 74 -13.35 -17.94 8.61
CA ASN A 74 -13.74 -17.72 10.00
C ASN A 74 -12.96 -16.51 10.54
N PRO A 75 -13.38 -15.90 11.67
CA PRO A 75 -12.59 -14.88 12.34
C PRO A 75 -11.18 -15.40 12.67
N GLN A 76 -10.17 -14.58 12.37
CA GLN A 76 -8.76 -14.86 12.62
C GLN A 76 -8.10 -13.65 13.27
N SER A 77 -7.04 -13.91 14.02
CA SER A 77 -6.11 -12.90 14.50
C SER A 77 -5.28 -12.36 13.35
N LEU A 78 -5.52 -11.10 12.98
CA LEU A 78 -4.77 -10.38 11.96
C LEU A 78 -3.75 -9.45 12.62
N ARG A 79 -2.50 -9.52 12.17
CA ARG A 79 -1.44 -8.60 12.58
C ARG A 79 -1.22 -7.57 11.48
N LEU A 80 -1.46 -6.30 11.80
CA LEU A 80 -1.29 -5.18 10.88
C LEU A 80 -0.12 -4.32 11.36
N ASN A 81 0.87 -4.10 10.49
CA ASN A 81 2.00 -3.22 10.77
C ASN A 81 1.90 -1.97 9.88
N PHE A 82 2.03 -0.82 10.51
CA PHE A 82 2.02 0.49 9.89
C PHE A 82 3.38 1.16 10.08
N LYS A 83 3.93 1.69 8.97
CA LYS A 83 5.16 2.46 8.98
C LYS A 83 4.91 3.84 8.41
N ALA A 84 5.29 4.86 9.15
CA ALA A 84 5.09 6.25 8.74
C ALA A 84 6.25 7.13 9.18
N LYS A 85 6.41 8.27 8.50
CA LYS A 85 7.23 9.38 8.96
C LYS A 85 6.32 10.59 9.18
N ALA A 86 5.96 10.85 10.43
CA ALA A 86 4.93 11.81 10.80
C ALA A 86 5.07 12.26 12.25
N ASP A 87 4.27 13.26 12.64
CA ASP A 87 4.01 13.54 14.04
C ASP A 87 3.25 12.36 14.67
N GLU A 88 3.65 11.96 15.87
CA GLU A 88 3.16 10.76 16.55
C GLU A 88 1.67 10.87 16.89
N VAL A 89 1.26 12.01 17.45
CA VAL A 89 -0.13 12.23 17.88
C VAL A 89 -1.05 12.26 16.66
N MET A 90 -0.63 12.97 15.61
CA MET A 90 -1.38 13.04 14.35
C MET A 90 -1.50 11.65 13.70
N PHE A 91 -0.42 10.87 13.66
CA PHE A 91 -0.42 9.51 13.13
C PHE A 91 -1.44 8.62 13.85
N PHE A 92 -1.40 8.57 15.18
CA PHE A 92 -2.32 7.71 15.94
C PHE A 92 -3.77 8.13 15.79
N LYS A 93 -4.05 9.44 15.72
CA LYS A 93 -5.39 9.95 15.48
C LYS A 93 -5.91 9.51 14.11
N ILE A 94 -5.17 9.80 13.04
CA ILE A 94 -5.56 9.45 11.67
C ILE A 94 -5.74 7.94 11.55
N LEU A 95 -4.80 7.15 12.06
CA LEU A 95 -4.89 5.70 11.98
C LEU A 95 -6.12 5.17 12.73
N SER A 96 -6.42 5.70 13.92
CA SER A 96 -7.62 5.30 14.68
C SER A 96 -8.91 5.63 13.94
N ASP A 97 -9.00 6.84 13.37
CA ASP A 97 -10.18 7.29 12.62
C ASP A 97 -10.38 6.40 11.38
N VAL A 98 -9.32 6.20 10.59
CA VAL A 98 -9.32 5.36 9.37
C VAL A 98 -9.66 3.90 9.67
N LEU A 99 -9.10 3.31 10.73
CA LEU A 99 -9.42 1.94 11.11
C LEU A 99 -10.88 1.81 11.55
N THR A 100 -11.39 2.79 12.28
CA THR A 100 -12.80 2.84 12.71
C THR A 100 -13.73 2.89 11.50
N ASP A 101 -13.44 3.77 10.53
CA ASP A 101 -14.22 3.92 9.30
C ASP A 101 -14.13 2.66 8.41
N ALA A 102 -13.01 1.94 8.46
CA ALA A 102 -12.84 0.64 7.82
C ALA A 102 -13.50 -0.53 8.58
N GLY A 103 -14.11 -0.28 9.74
CA GLY A 103 -14.83 -1.28 10.55
C GLY A 103 -13.99 -2.00 11.61
N TYR A 104 -12.74 -1.58 11.84
CA TYR A 104 -11.82 -2.12 12.84
C TYR A 104 -11.91 -1.29 14.14
N ILE A 105 -13.00 -1.48 14.90
CA ILE A 105 -13.27 -0.70 16.13
C ILE A 105 -12.38 -1.14 17.31
N TYR A 106 -12.12 -2.44 17.43
CA TYR A 106 -11.35 -3.01 18.54
C TYR A 106 -10.05 -3.58 18.02
N PHE A 107 -8.95 -2.89 18.29
CA PHE A 107 -7.60 -3.33 17.97
C PHE A 107 -6.68 -3.23 19.19
N ILE A 108 -5.73 -4.14 19.28
CA ILE A 108 -4.79 -4.25 20.39
C ILE A 108 -3.41 -3.84 19.90
N PRO A 109 -2.80 -2.77 20.44
CA PRO A 109 -1.39 -2.46 20.20
C PRO A 109 -0.49 -3.62 20.65
N THR A 110 0.38 -4.12 19.77
CA THR A 110 1.35 -5.18 20.12
C THR A 110 2.78 -4.69 20.15
N ASP A 111 3.15 -3.78 19.25
CA ASP A 111 4.52 -3.26 19.14
C ASP A 111 4.50 -1.79 18.73
N LEU A 112 5.43 -1.00 19.28
CA LEU A 112 5.63 0.40 18.91
C LEU A 112 7.12 0.76 18.97
N ILE A 113 7.64 1.30 17.86
CA ILE A 113 8.98 1.86 17.78
C ILE A 113 8.85 3.30 17.26
N LEU A 114 9.37 4.25 18.03
CA LEU A 114 9.42 5.67 17.72
C LEU A 114 10.87 6.12 17.64
N ARG A 115 11.33 6.57 16.47
CA ARG A 115 12.71 7.03 16.26
C ARG A 115 12.78 8.14 15.23
N GLU A 116 13.17 9.34 15.66
CA GLU A 116 13.45 10.48 14.77
C GLU A 116 12.27 10.80 13.82
N GLY A 117 11.04 10.75 14.35
CA GLY A 117 9.81 10.95 13.58
C GLY A 117 9.40 9.77 12.69
N ASN A 118 10.16 8.66 12.70
CA ASN A 118 9.72 7.39 12.13
C ASN A 118 8.92 6.61 13.16
N ILE A 119 7.81 6.06 12.71
CA ILE A 119 6.86 5.28 13.50
C ILE A 119 6.77 3.90 12.85
N ASP A 120 6.99 2.86 13.64
CA ASP A 120 6.69 1.46 13.30
C ASP A 120 5.73 0.94 14.36
N TYR A 121 4.47 0.73 13.98
CA TYR A 121 3.39 0.45 14.90
C TYR A 121 2.64 -0.80 14.43
N THR A 122 2.57 -1.80 15.31
CA THR A 122 1.87 -3.05 15.02
C THR A 122 0.67 -3.19 15.94
N ILE A 123 -0.46 -3.55 15.34
CA ILE A 123 -1.69 -3.89 16.04
C ILE A 123 -2.14 -5.32 15.69
N GLN A 124 -2.93 -5.89 16.58
CA GLN A 124 -3.68 -7.11 16.36
C GLN A 124 -5.17 -6.82 16.35
N VAL A 125 -5.89 -7.44 15.41
CA VAL A 125 -7.36 -7.38 15.33
C VAL A 125 -7.93 -8.76 15.07
N GLU A 126 -9.02 -9.11 15.75
CA GLU A 126 -9.80 -10.30 15.44
C GLU A 126 -10.84 -9.94 14.38
N SER A 127 -10.72 -10.49 13.17
CA SER A 127 -11.63 -10.17 12.07
C SER A 127 -11.80 -11.35 11.11
N GLN A 128 -12.98 -11.44 10.49
CA GLN A 128 -13.23 -12.30 9.33
C GLN A 128 -12.90 -11.60 8.01
N TYR A 129 -12.64 -10.30 8.04
CA TYR A 129 -12.35 -9.49 6.85
C TYR A 129 -10.92 -8.96 6.92
N VAL A 130 -10.20 -9.11 5.81
CA VAL A 130 -8.89 -8.49 5.62
C VAL A 130 -9.10 -7.03 5.24
N LEU A 131 -8.22 -6.15 5.74
CA LEU A 131 -8.30 -4.71 5.49
C LEU A 131 -8.15 -4.47 3.99
N ASP A 132 -9.21 -3.94 3.35
CA ASP A 132 -9.19 -3.69 1.91
C ASP A 132 -8.17 -2.58 1.60
N PRO A 133 -7.11 -2.87 0.83
CA PRO A 133 -6.06 -1.89 0.54
C PRO A 133 -6.58 -0.69 -0.25
N GLY A 134 -7.62 -0.87 -1.08
CA GLY A 134 -8.22 0.20 -1.85
C GLY A 134 -9.10 1.11 -0.99
N THR A 135 -9.85 0.54 -0.05
CA THR A 135 -10.62 1.32 0.93
C THR A 135 -9.69 2.11 1.85
N LEU A 136 -8.66 1.45 2.40
CA LEU A 136 -7.64 2.09 3.23
C LEU A 136 -6.99 3.27 2.51
N TYR A 137 -6.62 3.09 1.24
CA TYR A 137 -6.00 4.13 0.43
C TYR A 137 -6.91 5.35 0.23
N ASN A 138 -8.21 5.15 0.02
CA ASN A 138 -9.15 6.25 -0.13
C ASN A 138 -9.35 6.99 1.19
N LEU A 139 -9.52 6.27 2.30
CA LEU A 139 -9.69 6.88 3.63
C LEU A 139 -8.47 7.72 4.05
N LEU A 140 -7.25 7.32 3.64
CA LEU A 140 -6.03 8.08 3.92
C LEU A 140 -5.83 9.31 3.02
N LYS A 141 -6.65 9.49 1.97
CA LYS A 141 -6.60 10.65 1.07
C LYS A 141 -7.53 11.78 1.50
N GLU A 142 -8.53 11.48 2.33
CA GLU A 142 -9.47 12.45 2.88
C GLU A 142 -8.82 13.31 3.97
#